data_AF-A0A5E7KVG4-F1
#
_entry.id   AF-A0A5E7KVG4-F1
#
_cell.length_a   1.000
_cell.length_b   1.000
_cell.length_c   1.000
_cell.angle_alpha   90.00
_cell.angle_beta   90.00
_cell.angle_gamma   90.00
#
_symmetry.space_group_name_H-M   'P 1'
#
loop_
_entity.id
_entity.type
_entity.pdbx_description
1 polymer ?
#
loop_
_entity_poly.entity_id
_entity_poly.type
_entity_poly.pdbx_seq_one_letter_code
_entity_poly.pdbx_strand_id
1 'polypeptide(L)'
;MKTLVSQLTPDTSDTLALLPTQAKAKRGPKPKVTHNPIAHLIRMAVADNMSFIDDAVMAGLYIAVGDSNGMLNVRPRHLREVICLDIISTAEILPRFLSNTAEPISERTAQYLAAGARVALGGIEHYLHRHPLLKARLQAQWDTQQRDYRECDHGDWDFALDSSLVSSLLTDWDDSYWQEGDAA
;
A
#
# COMPACT_ATOMS: atom_id res chain seq x y z
N MET A 1 68.00 55.20 14.09
CA MET A 1 68.13 55.75 12.72
C MET A 1 67.64 54.71 11.73
N LYS A 2 66.70 55.09 10.83
CA LYS A 2 66.47 54.60 9.45
C LYS A 2 66.27 53.09 9.24
N THR A 3 65.03 52.63 8.98
CA THR A 3 64.44 52.17 7.68
C THR A 3 65.06 50.86 7.13
N LEU A 4 64.35 49.84 6.63
CA LEU A 4 63.25 49.85 5.66
C LEU A 4 62.61 48.43 5.52
N VAL A 5 61.41 48.45 4.95
CA VAL A 5 60.44 47.40 4.57
C VAL A 5 60.96 46.37 3.54
N SER A 6 60.48 45.11 3.60
CA SER A 6 59.98 44.27 2.48
C SER A 6 60.05 42.76 2.81
N GLN A 7 59.24 41.80 2.35
CA GLN A 7 57.97 41.65 1.60
C GLN A 7 57.66 40.12 1.63
N LEU A 8 56.36 39.78 1.53
CA LEU A 8 55.71 38.58 0.95
C LEU A 8 56.17 37.12 1.22
N THR A 9 55.29 36.38 1.93
CA THR A 9 54.56 35.10 1.62
C THR A 9 55.25 33.90 0.94
N PRO A 10 54.63 32.70 0.88
CA PRO A 10 53.78 31.96 1.83
C PRO A 10 54.33 30.52 2.00
N ASP A 11 53.62 29.67 2.77
CA ASP A 11 53.32 28.27 2.45
C ASP A 11 53.44 27.28 3.62
N THR A 12 52.42 26.40 3.65
CA THR A 12 52.50 25.00 4.06
C THR A 12 52.17 24.67 5.53
N SER A 13 50.88 24.29 5.68
CA SER A 13 50.39 23.12 6.41
C SER A 13 49.86 23.28 7.83
N ASP A 14 48.67 23.90 7.94
CA ASP A 14 47.68 23.46 8.93
C ASP A 14 46.72 22.46 8.27
N THR A 15 47.08 21.18 8.36
CA THR A 15 46.18 20.06 8.03
C THR A 15 45.13 19.94 9.14
N LEU A 16 44.10 20.80 9.10
CA LEU A 16 42.88 20.57 9.86
C LEU A 16 42.09 19.44 9.18
N ALA A 17 42.02 18.31 9.88
CA ALA A 17 41.22 17.16 9.53
C ALA A 17 39.75 17.56 9.35
N LEU A 18 39.34 17.75 8.09
CA LEU A 18 37.94 17.73 7.67
C LEU A 18 37.44 16.29 7.76
N LEU A 19 36.97 15.89 8.94
CA LEU A 19 36.07 14.74 9.04
C LEU A 19 34.76 15.13 8.36
N PRO A 20 34.26 14.37 7.36
CA PRO A 20 32.94 14.59 6.84
C PRO A 20 31.95 14.28 7.96
N THR A 21 31.32 15.32 8.50
CA THR A 21 30.13 15.19 9.34
C THR A 21 29.07 14.48 8.51
N GLN A 22 28.94 13.16 8.71
CA GLN A 22 27.81 12.40 8.22
C GLN A 22 26.55 13.09 8.72
N ALA A 23 25.81 13.72 7.80
CA ALA A 23 24.50 14.25 8.07
C ALA A 23 23.65 13.08 8.59
N LYS A 24 23.34 13.09 9.89
CA LYS A 24 22.46 12.09 10.50
C LYS A 24 21.15 12.12 9.73
N ALA A 25 20.85 11.05 8.99
CA ALA A 25 19.58 10.89 8.31
C ALA A 25 18.48 11.12 9.35
N LYS A 26 17.64 12.14 9.13
CA LYS A 26 16.48 12.40 9.99
C LYS A 26 15.60 11.17 9.89
N ARG A 27 15.58 10.37 10.96
CA ARG A 27 14.81 9.12 11.01
C ARG A 27 13.34 9.48 11.01
N GLY A 28 12.70 9.39 9.85
CA GLY A 28 11.26 9.53 9.73
C GLY A 28 10.52 8.50 10.61
N PRO A 29 9.21 8.68 10.84
CA PRO A 29 8.38 7.69 11.50
C PRO A 29 8.57 6.30 10.87
N LYS A 30 8.64 5.25 11.70
CA LYS A 30 8.75 3.89 11.19
C LYS A 30 7.53 3.56 10.32
N PRO A 31 7.71 2.87 9.18
CA PRO A 31 6.59 2.47 8.34
C PRO A 31 5.62 1.60 9.14
N LYS A 32 4.32 1.93 9.07
CA LYS A 32 3.27 1.25 9.83
C LYS A 32 2.89 -0.06 9.12
N VAL A 33 3.21 -1.17 9.76
CA VAL A 33 2.82 -2.52 9.35
C VAL A 33 1.53 -2.91 10.07
N THR A 34 0.55 -3.46 9.35
CA THR A 34 -0.73 -3.94 9.91
C THR A 34 -0.95 -5.37 9.44
N HIS A 35 -1.20 -6.29 10.37
CA HIS A 35 -1.60 -7.66 10.05
C HIS A 35 -3.11 -7.73 9.83
N ASN A 36 -3.54 -8.49 8.83
CA ASN A 36 -4.94 -8.68 8.46
C ASN A 36 -5.37 -10.13 8.74
N PRO A 37 -5.92 -10.41 9.94
CA PRO A 37 -6.28 -11.77 10.32
C PRO A 37 -7.53 -12.32 9.61
N ILE A 38 -8.26 -11.46 8.87
CA ILE A 38 -9.48 -11.81 8.15
C ILE A 38 -9.31 -11.75 6.63
N ALA A 39 -8.08 -11.64 6.14
CA ALA A 39 -7.77 -11.53 4.71
C ALA A 39 -8.39 -12.66 3.89
N HIS A 40 -8.36 -13.90 4.39
CA HIS A 40 -8.99 -15.06 3.74
C HIS A 40 -10.51 -14.93 3.64
N LEU A 41 -11.17 -14.37 4.66
CA LEU A 41 -12.61 -14.12 4.63
C LEU A 41 -12.96 -13.01 3.64
N ILE A 42 -12.14 -11.96 3.57
CA ILE A 42 -12.29 -10.87 2.60
C ILE A 42 -12.15 -11.42 1.18
N ARG A 43 -11.15 -12.29 0.92
CA ARG A 43 -10.98 -12.95 -0.38
C ARG A 43 -12.22 -13.74 -0.80
N MET A 44 -12.83 -14.50 0.11
CA MET A 44 -14.09 -15.20 -0.17
C MET A 44 -15.25 -14.25 -0.44
N ALA A 45 -15.37 -13.17 0.33
CA ALA A 45 -16.43 -12.16 0.13
C ALA A 45 -16.27 -11.39 -1.19
N VAL A 46 -15.03 -11.10 -1.60
CA VAL A 46 -14.70 -10.50 -2.90
C VAL A 46 -15.06 -11.45 -4.04
N ALA A 47 -14.73 -12.74 -3.93
CA ALA A 47 -15.08 -13.76 -4.92
C ALA A 47 -16.60 -13.92 -5.07
N ASP A 48 -17.35 -13.78 -3.97
CA ASP A 48 -18.81 -13.80 -3.93
C ASP A 48 -19.46 -12.45 -4.33
N ASN A 49 -18.67 -11.43 -4.72
CA ASN A 49 -19.11 -10.06 -5.07
C ASN A 49 -20.05 -9.43 -4.03
N MET A 50 -19.69 -9.54 -2.75
CA MET A 50 -20.52 -9.02 -1.67
C MET A 50 -20.38 -7.49 -1.52
N SER A 51 -21.50 -6.78 -1.65
CA SER A 51 -21.54 -5.30 -1.68
C SER A 51 -20.95 -4.60 -0.44
N PHE A 52 -20.98 -5.24 0.75
CA PHE A 52 -20.43 -4.63 1.96
C PHE A 52 -18.90 -4.43 1.89
N ILE A 53 -18.22 -5.18 1.01
CA ILE A 53 -16.81 -4.95 0.71
C ILE A 53 -16.65 -3.62 -0.01
N ASP A 54 -17.51 -3.36 -0.99
CA ASP A 54 -17.44 -2.16 -1.80
C ASP A 54 -17.78 -0.92 -0.96
N ASP A 55 -18.78 -1.03 -0.08
CA ASP A 55 -19.09 0.00 0.92
C ASP A 55 -17.89 0.33 1.81
N ALA A 56 -17.16 -0.70 2.27
CA ALA A 56 -15.98 -0.52 3.12
C ALA A 56 -14.80 0.08 2.35
N VAL A 57 -14.59 -0.30 1.09
CA VAL A 57 -13.58 0.26 0.19
C VAL A 57 -13.88 1.76 -0.03
N MET A 58 -15.11 2.11 -0.40
CA MET A 58 -15.49 3.50 -0.62
C MET A 58 -15.39 4.33 0.66
N ALA A 59 -15.79 3.79 1.81
CA ALA A 59 -15.58 4.44 3.10
C ALA A 59 -14.08 4.68 3.37
N GLY A 60 -13.22 3.71 3.08
CA GLY A 60 -11.77 3.84 3.21
C GLY A 60 -11.18 4.95 2.34
N LEU A 61 -11.64 5.07 1.09
CA LEU A 61 -11.24 6.14 0.17
C LEU A 61 -11.65 7.52 0.69
N TYR A 62 -12.93 7.70 1.00
CA TYR A 62 -13.43 9.01 1.42
C TYR A 62 -12.90 9.47 2.77
N ILE A 63 -12.65 8.56 3.71
CA ILE A 63 -12.21 8.92 5.07
C ILE A 63 -10.69 9.16 5.15
N ALA A 64 -9.89 8.32 4.49
CA ALA A 64 -8.44 8.30 4.74
C ALA A 64 -7.57 8.70 3.54
N VAL A 65 -8.09 8.61 2.32
CA VAL A 65 -7.34 8.93 1.10
C VAL A 65 -7.65 10.34 0.60
N GLY A 66 -8.93 10.71 0.62
CA GLY A 66 -9.42 11.97 0.10
C GLY A 66 -9.30 12.08 -1.42
N ASP A 67 -9.52 13.30 -1.90
CA ASP A 67 -9.52 13.67 -3.31
C ASP A 67 -8.61 14.89 -3.58
N SER A 68 -8.30 15.08 -4.85
CA SER A 68 -7.66 16.25 -5.42
C SER A 68 -8.49 16.69 -6.62
N ASN A 69 -9.02 17.91 -6.60
CA ASN A 69 -9.88 18.44 -7.66
C ASN A 69 -11.14 17.59 -7.94
N GLY A 70 -11.76 17.02 -6.90
CA GLY A 70 -12.94 16.16 -7.04
C GLY A 70 -12.65 14.75 -7.56
N MET A 71 -11.38 14.44 -7.83
CA MET A 71 -10.92 13.12 -8.23
C MET A 71 -10.19 12.50 -7.05
N LEU A 72 -10.56 11.27 -6.71
CA LEU A 72 -9.95 10.59 -5.58
C LEU A 72 -8.41 10.39 -5.83
N ASN A 73 -7.59 10.06 -4.81
CA ASN A 73 -6.11 9.95 -4.95
C ASN A 73 -5.50 8.54 -5.23
N VAL A 74 -6.16 7.43 -4.88
CA VAL A 74 -5.81 6.02 -5.26
C VAL A 74 -6.97 5.15 -5.79
N ARG A 75 -6.80 4.42 -6.89
CA ARG A 75 -7.91 3.63 -7.50
C ARG A 75 -8.64 2.71 -6.50
N PRO A 76 -9.98 2.58 -6.57
CA PRO A 76 -10.77 1.77 -5.64
C PRO A 76 -10.43 0.30 -5.81
N ARG A 77 -10.23 -0.12 -7.05
CA ARG A 77 -9.67 -1.42 -7.42
C ARG A 77 -8.39 -1.74 -6.64
N HIS A 78 -7.42 -0.83 -6.62
CA HIS A 78 -6.18 -1.06 -5.86
C HIS A 78 -6.48 -1.19 -4.36
N LEU A 79 -7.40 -0.40 -3.82
CA LEU A 79 -7.78 -0.52 -2.41
C LEU A 79 -8.46 -1.86 -2.09
N ARG A 80 -9.35 -2.34 -2.98
CA ARG A 80 -10.00 -3.66 -2.90
C ARG A 80 -8.97 -4.79 -2.90
N GLU A 81 -7.91 -4.68 -3.70
CA GLU A 81 -6.81 -5.63 -3.74
C GLU A 81 -5.95 -5.57 -2.45
N VAL A 82 -5.67 -4.37 -1.93
CA VAL A 82 -4.86 -4.21 -0.71
C VAL A 82 -5.54 -4.79 0.54
N ILE A 83 -6.87 -4.68 0.67
CA ILE A 83 -7.59 -5.28 1.81
C ILE A 83 -7.58 -6.82 1.79
N CYS A 84 -7.21 -7.44 0.67
CA CYS A 84 -7.04 -8.89 0.55
C CYS A 84 -5.65 -9.38 0.97
N LEU A 85 -4.69 -8.48 1.25
CA LEU A 85 -3.35 -8.83 1.69
C LEU A 85 -3.35 -9.24 3.16
N ASP A 86 -2.56 -10.25 3.51
CA ASP A 86 -2.37 -10.69 4.89
C ASP A 86 -1.55 -9.66 5.71
N ILE A 87 -0.71 -8.89 5.03
CA ILE A 87 0.10 -7.81 5.60
C ILE A 87 -0.11 -6.53 4.79
N ILE A 88 -0.50 -5.45 5.47
CA ILE A 88 -0.67 -4.12 4.89
C ILE A 88 0.49 -3.25 5.36
N SER A 89 1.38 -2.93 4.44
CA SER A 89 2.47 -1.97 4.64
C SER A 89 2.85 -1.33 3.31
N THR A 90 3.47 -0.15 3.34
CA THR A 90 3.96 0.49 2.12
C THR A 90 4.99 -0.38 1.39
N ALA A 91 5.87 -1.06 2.12
CA ALA A 91 6.86 -1.97 1.57
C ALA A 91 6.23 -3.18 0.86
N GLU A 92 5.09 -3.66 1.36
CA GLU A 92 4.35 -4.76 0.74
C GLU A 92 3.56 -4.32 -0.49
N ILE A 93 3.02 -3.10 -0.45
CA ILE A 93 2.17 -2.56 -1.52
C ILE A 93 3.03 -2.11 -2.72
N LEU A 94 4.12 -1.37 -2.50
CA LEU A 94 4.94 -0.80 -3.59
C LEU A 94 5.30 -1.77 -4.73
N PRO A 95 5.80 -3.00 -4.48
CA PRO A 95 6.17 -3.90 -5.56
C PRO A 95 4.98 -4.60 -6.24
N ARG A 96 3.76 -4.51 -5.69
CA ARG A 96 2.58 -5.25 -6.15
C ARG A 96 1.69 -4.46 -7.10
N PHE A 97 1.79 -3.13 -7.13
CA PHE A 97 0.85 -2.27 -7.84
C PHE A 97 1.56 -1.37 -8.85
N LEU A 98 0.94 -1.22 -10.02
CA LEU A 98 1.40 -0.37 -11.10
C LEU A 98 0.46 0.83 -11.29
N SER A 99 1.03 1.95 -11.77
CA SER A 99 0.32 3.11 -12.29
C SER A 99 -0.33 2.81 -13.64
N ASN A 100 -0.99 3.80 -14.28
CA ASN A 100 -1.47 3.61 -15.67
C ASN A 100 -0.31 3.49 -16.66
N THR A 101 0.84 4.08 -16.34
CA THR A 101 2.04 4.04 -17.19
C THR A 101 2.81 2.72 -17.09
N ALA A 102 2.26 1.71 -16.41
CA ALA A 102 2.91 0.44 -16.09
C ALA A 102 4.20 0.59 -15.27
N GLU A 103 4.35 1.71 -14.56
CA GLU A 103 5.43 1.95 -13.62
C GLU A 103 4.98 1.63 -12.19
N PRO A 104 5.88 1.31 -11.25
CA PRO A 104 5.51 1.16 -9.85
C PRO A 104 4.79 2.40 -9.31
N ILE A 105 3.75 2.21 -8.50
CA ILE A 105 3.07 3.35 -7.87
C ILE A 105 4.01 4.16 -6.97
N SER A 106 3.70 5.45 -6.78
CA SER A 106 4.48 6.28 -5.87
C SER A 106 4.38 5.83 -4.41
N GLU A 107 5.39 6.16 -3.59
CA GLU A 107 5.36 5.89 -2.14
C GLU A 107 4.14 6.57 -1.48
N ARG A 108 3.77 7.76 -1.93
CA ARG A 108 2.59 8.48 -1.43
C ARG A 108 1.30 7.73 -1.73
N THR A 109 1.16 7.19 -2.95
CA THR A 109 0.03 6.34 -3.35
C THR A 109 -0.03 5.09 -2.47
N ALA A 110 1.10 4.43 -2.22
CA ALA A 110 1.16 3.27 -1.31
C ALA A 110 0.78 3.63 0.14
N GLN A 111 1.17 4.81 0.62
CA GLN A 111 0.78 5.31 1.94
C GLN A 111 -0.74 5.55 2.04
N TYR A 112 -1.35 6.15 1.01
CA TYR A 112 -2.79 6.33 0.93
C TYR A 112 -3.53 4.99 0.88
N LEU A 113 -3.09 4.05 0.05
CA LEU A 113 -3.67 2.70 0.01
C LEU A 113 -3.60 2.01 1.37
N ALA A 114 -2.45 2.07 2.04
CA ALA A 114 -2.31 1.51 3.39
C ALA A 114 -3.21 2.21 4.42
N ALA A 115 -3.45 3.51 4.28
CA ALA A 115 -4.35 4.27 5.16
C ALA A 115 -5.82 3.89 4.93
N GLY A 116 -6.28 3.92 3.69
CA GLY A 116 -7.63 3.52 3.30
C GLY A 116 -7.93 2.07 3.69
N ALA A 117 -6.98 1.16 3.49
CA ALA A 117 -7.20 -0.25 3.76
C ALA A 117 -7.41 -0.51 5.25
N ARG A 118 -6.69 0.21 6.12
CA ARG A 118 -6.91 0.11 7.59
C ARG A 118 -8.31 0.60 8.00
N VAL A 119 -8.84 1.63 7.35
CA VAL A 119 -10.22 2.09 7.61
C VAL A 119 -11.23 1.06 7.10
N ALA A 120 -11.04 0.57 5.87
CA ALA A 120 -11.90 -0.45 5.28
C ALA A 120 -11.92 -1.74 6.12
N LEU A 121 -10.75 -2.20 6.60
CA LEU A 121 -10.65 -3.34 7.50
C LEU A 121 -11.49 -3.17 8.76
N GLY A 122 -11.43 -2.01 9.41
CA GLY A 122 -12.27 -1.74 10.59
C GLY A 122 -13.77 -1.84 10.28
N GLY A 123 -14.19 -1.36 9.11
CA GLY A 123 -15.58 -1.49 8.64
C GLY A 123 -15.99 -2.93 8.37
N ILE A 124 -15.14 -3.70 7.69
CA ILE A 124 -15.35 -5.13 7.38
C ILE A 124 -15.41 -5.95 8.67
N GLU A 125 -14.46 -5.77 9.58
CA GLU A 125 -14.43 -6.44 10.88
C GLU A 125 -15.71 -6.18 11.68
N HIS A 126 -16.13 -4.91 11.74
CA HIS A 126 -17.36 -4.53 12.40
C HIS A 126 -18.60 -5.15 11.73
N TYR A 127 -18.64 -5.20 10.40
CA TYR A 127 -19.72 -5.83 9.66
C TYR A 127 -19.81 -7.34 9.95
N LEU A 128 -18.68 -8.06 9.87
CA LEU A 128 -18.62 -9.50 10.15
C LEU A 128 -18.93 -9.81 11.62
N HIS A 129 -18.56 -8.93 12.56
CA HIS A 129 -18.93 -9.06 13.97
C HIS A 129 -20.44 -9.00 14.18
N ARG A 130 -21.15 -8.14 13.43
CA ARG A 130 -22.62 -8.06 13.46
C ARG A 130 -23.33 -9.19 12.72
N HIS A 131 -22.62 -9.91 11.85
CA HIS A 131 -23.17 -10.99 11.01
C HIS A 131 -22.40 -12.31 11.19
N PRO A 132 -22.49 -12.96 12.37
CA PRO A 132 -21.69 -14.16 12.68
C PRO A 132 -21.99 -15.34 11.76
N LEU A 133 -23.22 -15.48 11.28
CA LEU A 133 -23.59 -16.54 10.32
C LEU A 133 -22.88 -16.37 8.98
N LEU A 134 -22.79 -15.14 8.48
CA LEU A 134 -22.04 -14.84 7.26
C LEU A 134 -20.55 -15.14 7.46
N LYS A 135 -19.98 -14.71 8.59
CA LYS A 135 -18.58 -15.00 8.92
C LYS A 135 -18.30 -16.51 8.93
N ALA A 136 -19.20 -17.30 9.54
CA ALA A 136 -19.08 -18.76 9.57
C ALA A 136 -19.19 -19.38 8.16
N ARG A 137 -20.08 -18.86 7.31
CA ARG A 137 -20.20 -19.29 5.91
C ARG A 137 -18.92 -19.05 5.13
N LEU A 138 -18.37 -17.83 5.21
CA LEU A 138 -17.11 -17.46 4.54
C LEU A 138 -15.94 -18.33 5.03
N GLN A 139 -15.89 -18.64 6.32
CA GLN A 139 -14.89 -19.54 6.87
C GLN A 139 -15.05 -20.97 6.33
N ALA A 140 -16.29 -21.49 6.27
CA ALA A 140 -16.54 -22.82 5.72
C ALA A 140 -16.21 -22.91 4.21
N GLN A 141 -16.46 -21.83 3.45
CA GLN A 141 -16.03 -21.71 2.05
C GLN A 141 -14.51 -21.79 1.95
N TRP A 142 -13.79 -21.00 2.75
CA TRP A 142 -12.32 -21.05 2.80
C TRP A 142 -11.79 -22.44 3.20
N ASP A 143 -12.38 -23.08 4.20
CA ASP A 143 -11.96 -24.41 4.65
C ASP A 143 -12.17 -25.47 3.57
N THR A 144 -13.25 -25.35 2.78
CA THR A 144 -13.50 -26.21 1.60
C THR A 144 -12.44 -25.94 0.53
N GLN A 145 -12.23 -24.67 0.19
CA GLN A 145 -11.21 -24.26 -0.79
C GLN A 145 -9.81 -24.80 -0.43
N GLN A 146 -9.43 -24.72 0.84
CA GLN A 146 -8.15 -25.22 1.34
C GLN A 146 -8.00 -26.74 1.24
N ARG A 147 -9.11 -27.49 1.37
CA ARG A 147 -9.09 -28.95 1.17
C ARG A 147 -8.92 -29.29 -0.29
N ASP A 148 -9.70 -28.66 -1.17
CA ASP A 148 -9.68 -28.93 -2.60
C ASP A 148 -8.32 -28.62 -3.23
N TYR A 149 -7.65 -27.57 -2.75
CA TYR A 149 -6.30 -27.22 -3.22
C TYR A 149 -5.17 -28.05 -2.62
N ARG A 150 -5.36 -28.72 -1.48
CA ARG A 150 -4.32 -29.60 -0.90
C ARG A 150 -4.06 -30.86 -1.73
N GLU A 151 -4.93 -31.19 -2.68
CA GLU A 151 -4.71 -32.29 -3.63
C GLU A 151 -3.92 -31.88 -4.89
N CYS A 152 -3.65 -30.58 -5.08
CA CYS A 152 -2.86 -30.05 -6.19
C CYS A 152 -1.59 -29.35 -5.68
N ASP A 153 -0.47 -29.53 -6.38
CA ASP A 153 0.87 -29.12 -5.94
C ASP A 153 0.94 -27.64 -5.49
N HIS A 154 1.69 -27.42 -4.41
CA HIS A 154 1.60 -26.29 -3.49
C HIS A 154 2.33 -25.05 -4.05
N GLY A 155 1.94 -24.56 -5.22
CA GLY A 155 2.67 -23.52 -5.95
C GLY A 155 1.96 -22.19 -6.20
N ASP A 156 0.62 -22.10 -6.05
CA ASP A 156 -0.15 -21.05 -6.75
C ASP A 156 -1.12 -20.24 -5.86
N TRP A 157 -0.84 -20.15 -4.55
CA TRP A 157 -1.56 -19.24 -3.65
C TRP A 157 -0.73 -18.05 -3.19
N ASP A 158 0.55 -18.00 -3.58
CA ASP A 158 1.28 -16.74 -3.66
C ASP A 158 0.66 -15.94 -4.81
N PHE A 159 -0.43 -15.26 -4.45
CA PHE A 159 -1.08 -14.16 -5.13
C PHE A 159 -0.03 -13.06 -5.44
N ALA A 160 0.92 -13.32 -6.34
CA ALA A 160 1.06 -12.36 -7.43
C ALA A 160 -0.38 -12.18 -7.90
N LEU A 161 -0.89 -10.97 -7.81
CA LEU A 161 -2.19 -10.60 -8.34
C LEU A 161 -2.17 -11.05 -9.80
N ASP A 162 -2.54 -12.31 -10.09
CA ASP A 162 -2.68 -12.77 -11.45
C ASP A 162 -3.85 -11.94 -11.92
N SER A 163 -3.46 -10.94 -12.69
CA SER A 163 -4.32 -9.96 -13.29
C SER A 163 -5.46 -10.68 -14.01
N SER A 164 -5.33 -11.94 -14.42
CA SER A 164 -6.43 -12.67 -15.05
C SER A 164 -7.62 -12.99 -14.12
N LEU A 165 -7.38 -13.53 -12.91
CA LEU A 165 -8.44 -14.01 -12.01
C LEU A 165 -9.01 -12.86 -11.17
N VAL A 166 -8.13 -11.97 -10.71
CA VAL A 166 -8.52 -10.73 -10.02
C VAL A 166 -9.17 -9.76 -11.00
N SER A 167 -8.65 -9.55 -12.21
CA SER A 167 -9.33 -8.69 -13.19
C SER A 167 -10.62 -9.30 -13.72
N SER A 168 -10.77 -10.62 -13.77
CA SER A 168 -12.04 -11.30 -14.06
C SER A 168 -13.09 -11.06 -12.96
N LEU A 169 -12.67 -11.01 -11.70
CA LEU A 169 -13.53 -10.72 -10.53
C LEU A 169 -13.69 -9.22 -10.24
N LEU A 170 -12.93 -8.34 -10.90
CA LEU A 170 -12.94 -6.88 -10.73
C LEU A 170 -13.40 -6.11 -11.97
N THR A 171 -13.80 -6.78 -13.06
CA THR A 171 -14.19 -6.15 -14.33
C THR A 171 -15.43 -5.26 -14.24
N ASP A 172 -16.20 -5.32 -13.15
CA ASP A 172 -17.43 -4.53 -12.98
C ASP A 172 -17.23 -3.25 -12.13
N TRP A 173 -16.00 -2.97 -11.66
CA TRP A 173 -15.76 -1.74 -10.90
C TRP A 173 -15.56 -0.55 -11.84
N ASP A 174 -16.46 0.42 -11.74
CA ASP A 174 -16.42 1.67 -12.50
C ASP A 174 -15.25 2.57 -12.07
N ASP A 175 -14.17 2.55 -12.86
CA ASP A 175 -13.02 3.45 -12.72
C ASP A 175 -13.29 4.87 -13.27
N SER A 176 -14.51 5.21 -13.70
CA SER A 176 -14.83 6.54 -14.26
C SER A 176 -14.55 7.72 -13.32
N TYR A 177 -14.49 7.46 -12.00
CA TYR A 177 -14.18 8.45 -10.97
C TYR A 177 -12.66 8.70 -10.79
N TRP A 178 -11.82 8.20 -11.71
CA TRP A 178 -10.36 8.19 -11.59
C TRP A 178 -9.63 8.63 -12.87
N GLN A 179 -8.76 9.64 -12.74
CA GLN A 179 -7.73 9.98 -13.73
C GLN A 179 -6.44 10.39 -12.99
N GLU A 180 -5.30 10.03 -13.55
CA GLU A 180 -3.99 10.30 -12.95
C GLU A 180 -3.66 11.79 -13.08
N GLY A 181 -3.42 12.47 -11.95
CA GLY A 181 -2.94 13.84 -11.97
C GLY A 181 -1.49 13.85 -12.43
N ASP A 182 -1.20 14.54 -13.54
CA ASP A 182 0.16 14.79 -14.00
C ASP A 182 0.97 15.38 -12.84
N ALA A 183 1.97 14.63 -12.37
CA ALA A 183 2.94 15.13 -11.41
C ALA A 183 3.79 16.21 -12.12
N ALA A 184 3.45 17.47 -11.89
CA ALA A 184 4.28 18.63 -12.22
C ALA A 184 5.41 18.82 -11.18
#